data_AF-A0A8F5VQ34-F1
#
_entry.id   AF-A0A8F5VQ34-F1
#
_cell.length_a   1.000
_cell.length_b   1.000
_cell.length_c   1.000
_cell.angle_alpha   90.00
_cell.angle_beta   90.00
_cell.angle_gamma   90.00
#
_symmetry.space_group_name_H-M   'P 1'
#
loop_
_entity.id
_entity.type
_entity.pdbx_description
1 polymer ?
#
loop_
_entity_poly.entity_id
_entity_poly.type
_entity_poly.pdbx_seq_one_letter_code
_entity_poly.pdbx_strand_id
1 'polypeptide(L)' 'MSDLDDGPSIRICSQCGEETEYEYDDYEWEARDCLCEQCEDDQETEELLALDII' A
#
# COMPACT_ATOMS: atom_id res chain seq x y z
N MET A 1 -4.41 23.91 21.24
CA MET A 1 -4.77 22.50 21.01
C MET A 1 -5.36 22.43 19.62
N SER A 2 -4.48 22.42 18.63
CA SER A 2 -4.84 22.23 17.22
C SER A 2 -3.66 21.55 16.57
N ASP A 3 -3.32 20.41 17.12
CA ASP A 3 -2.44 19.43 16.52
C ASP A 3 -3.35 18.64 15.57
N LEU A 4 -3.60 19.19 14.37
CA LEU A 4 -4.10 18.43 13.24
C LEU A 4 -2.94 17.56 12.78
N ASP A 5 -2.61 16.57 13.59
CA ASP A 5 -1.74 15.47 13.21
C ASP A 5 -2.61 14.59 12.30
N ASP A 6 -2.70 14.97 11.03
CA ASP A 6 -3.05 14.05 9.95
C ASP A 6 -1.82 13.16 9.76
N GLY A 7 -1.48 12.43 10.83
CA GLY A 7 -0.38 11.48 10.85
C GLY A 7 -0.77 10.28 10.00
N PRO A 8 0.22 9.55 9.47
CA PRO A 8 -0.04 8.38 8.65
C PRO A 8 -0.99 7.43 9.40
N SER A 9 -2.03 6.99 8.70
CA SER A 9 -2.96 6.01 9.24
C SER A 9 -2.26 4.65 9.28
N ILE A 10 -2.18 4.02 10.46
CA ILE A 10 -1.68 2.66 10.55
C ILE A 10 -2.74 1.71 9.98
N ARG A 11 -2.36 0.93 8.96
CA ARG A 11 -3.18 -0.05 8.26
C ARG A 11 -2.55 -1.43 8.35
N ILE A 12 -3.34 -2.47 8.17
CA ILE A 12 -2.86 -3.86 8.14
C ILE A 12 -2.96 -4.35 6.70
N CYS A 13 -1.83 -4.73 6.11
CA CYS A 13 -1.78 -5.29 4.77
C CYS A 13 -2.58 -6.60 4.71
N SER A 14 -3.48 -6.73 3.73
CA SER A 14 -4.30 -7.94 3.58
C SER A 14 -3.49 -9.16 3.11
N GLN A 15 -2.37 -8.93 2.44
CA GLN A 15 -1.52 -9.98 1.87
C GLN A 15 -0.50 -10.54 2.88
N CYS A 16 0.28 -9.68 3.53
CA CYS A 16 1.31 -10.11 4.49
C CYS A 16 0.88 -10.01 5.96
N GLY A 17 -0.18 -9.26 6.28
CA GLY A 17 -0.66 -9.06 7.64
C GLY A 17 0.19 -8.10 8.49
N GLU A 18 1.15 -7.39 7.89
CA GLU A 18 1.99 -6.42 8.61
C GLU A 18 1.25 -5.09 8.79
N GLU A 19 1.50 -4.46 9.94
CA GLU A 19 1.10 -3.09 10.22
C GLU A 19 2.02 -2.12 9.45
N THR A 20 1.43 -1.26 8.64
CA THR A 20 2.13 -0.29 7.80
C THR A 20 1.55 1.10 7.99
N GLU A 21 2.39 2.11 7.95
CA GLU A 21 1.99 3.51 7.96
C GLU A 21 1.59 3.90 6.53
N TYR A 22 0.35 4.34 6.36
CA TYR A 22 -0.18 4.75 5.06
C TYR A 22 -0.67 6.18 5.10
N GLU A 23 -0.18 7.00 4.17
CA GLU A 23 -0.46 8.44 4.12
C GLU A 23 -1.81 8.77 3.46
N TYR A 24 -2.43 7.79 2.81
CA TYR A 24 -3.65 7.98 2.04
C TYR A 24 -4.91 7.63 2.85
N ASP A 25 -6.05 8.15 2.39
CA ASP A 25 -7.34 7.88 3.02
C ASP A 25 -7.85 6.43 2.80
N ASP A 26 -8.88 6.04 3.55
CA ASP A 26 -9.47 4.69 3.47
C ASP A 26 -9.87 4.30 2.04
N TYR A 27 -10.34 5.26 1.24
CA TYR A 27 -10.80 4.99 -0.12
C TYR A 27 -9.63 4.62 -1.04
N GLU A 28 -8.52 5.35 -0.96
CA GLU A 28 -7.31 5.02 -1.72
C GLU A 28 -6.69 3.70 -1.25
N TRP A 29 -6.70 3.41 0.05
CA TRP A 29 -6.24 2.12 0.59
C TRP A 29 -7.04 0.94 0.03
N GLU A 30 -8.38 1.05 0.00
CA GLU A 30 -9.24 0.03 -0.59
C GLU A 30 -9.06 -0.09 -2.11
N ALA A 31 -8.80 1.01 -2.82
CA ALA A 31 -8.53 1.00 -4.25
C ALA A 31 -7.21 0.31 -4.62
N ARG A 32 -6.30 0.16 -3.65
CA ARG A 32 -4.99 -0.49 -3.76
C ARG A 32 -4.99 -1.89 -3.14
N ASP A 33 -6.16 -2.53 -3.13
CA ASP A 33 -6.39 -3.88 -2.61
C ASP A 33 -5.97 -4.09 -1.13
N CYS A 34 -5.90 -3.00 -0.35
CA CYS A 34 -5.44 -3.03 1.03
C CYS A 34 -4.03 -3.61 1.20
N LEU A 35 -3.11 -3.25 0.29
CA LEU A 35 -1.75 -3.76 0.26
C LEU A 35 -0.74 -2.73 0.74
N CYS A 36 0.26 -3.17 1.50
CA CYS A 36 1.39 -2.29 1.84
C CYS A 36 2.27 -2.04 0.62
N GLU A 37 3.02 -0.94 0.63
CA GLU A 37 3.90 -0.50 -0.46
C GLU A 37 4.75 -1.65 -1.03
N GLN A 38 5.37 -2.49 -0.17
CA GLN A 38 6.13 -3.66 -0.64
C GLN A 38 5.31 -4.67 -1.45
N CYS A 39 4.10 -5.02 -0.99
CA CYS A 39 3.24 -5.95 -1.71
C CYS A 39 2.69 -5.35 -3.02
N GLU A 40 2.56 -4.03 -3.07
CA GLU A 40 2.20 -3.30 -4.29
C GLU A 40 3.35 -3.27 -5.30
N ASP A 41 4.57 -2.99 -4.83
CA ASP A 41 5.80 -3.03 -5.62
C ASP A 41 6.07 -4.44 -6.17
N ASP A 42 5.84 -5.50 -5.39
CA ASP A 42 5.97 -6.88 -5.86
C ASP A 42 4.98 -7.16 -7.01
N GLN A 43 3.74 -6.68 -6.92
CA GLN A 43 2.76 -6.81 -8.01
C GLN A 43 3.18 -6.05 -9.27
N GLU A 44 3.60 -4.78 -9.14
CA GLU A 44 4.03 -3.97 -10.29
C GLU A 44 5.32 -4.55 -10.92
N THR A 45 6.23 -5.05 -10.10
CA THR A 45 7.49 -5.65 -10.56
C THR A 45 7.27 -6.97 -11.30
N GLU A 46 6.34 -7.82 -10.85
CA GLU A 46 5.96 -9.03 -11.57
C GLU A 46 5.40 -8.72 -12.97
N GLU A 47 4.57 -7.68 -13.11
CA GLU A 47 4.05 -7.24 -14.41
C GLU A 47 5.16 -6.72 -15.34
N LEU A 48 6.13 -5.97 -14.80
CA LEU A 48 7.27 -5.47 -15.59
C LEU A 48 8.23 -6.59 -16.02
N LEU A 49 8.49 -7.57 -15.16
CA LEU A 49 9.36 -8.71 -15.49
C LEU A 49 8.73 -9.66 -16.53
N ALA A 50 7.41 -9.71 -16.63
CA ALA A 50 6.71 -10.49 -17.65
C ALA A 50 6.84 -9.89 -19.07
N LEU A 51 7.18 -8.60 -19.20
CA LEU A 51 7.25 -7.90 -20.48
C LEU A 51 8.59 -8.14 -21.24
N ASP A 52 9.65 -8.58 -20.56
CA ASP A 52 10.99 -8.82 -21.13
C ASP A 52 11.19 -10.24 -21.71
N ILE A 53 10.11 -11.04 -21.80
CA ILE A 53 10.10 -12.40 -22.39
C ILE A 53 9.22 -12.41 -23.65
N ILE A 54 9.53 -11.57 -24.65
CA ILE A 54 8.98 -11.69 -26.03
C ILE A 54 10.07 -11.38 -27.06
#